data_AF-A0A818CET5-F1
#
_entry.id   AF-A0A818CET5-F1
#
_cell.length_a   1.000
_cell.length_b   1.000
_cell.length_c   1.000
_cell.angle_alpha   90.00
_cell.angle_beta   90.00
_cell.angle_gamma   90.00
#
_symmetry.space_group_name_H-M   'P 1'
#
loop_
_entity.id
_entity.type
_entity.pdbx_description
1 polymer ?
#
loop_
_entity_poly.entity_id
_entity_poly.type
_entity_poly.pdbx_seq_one_letter_code
_entity_poly.pdbx_strand_id
1 'polypeptide(L)'
;MESEFLAGLIKQCVIEHQIFRSDKTSNDLLETDSVRFLEGRVDSIAKPFYAFIDILLDEQHSLLKLIRMTLVQFIRVTYGSTINRQVRRYIVNLFQEEYVVKYLIMLRDTFWPKTPPVERQTRTDDEKRERRQQAKQQLLSNIPETVSLIFGSDNARLGAERLFELFQDIRLNKHLCYKLIMLFINEIFPELQTIL
;
A
#
# COMPACT_ATOMS: atom_id res chain seq x y z
N MET A 1 19.84 -20.17 -19.77
CA MET A 1 20.03 -20.08 -18.31
C MET A 1 19.29 -18.88 -17.72
N GLU A 2 19.41 -17.68 -18.30
CA GLU A 2 18.70 -16.47 -17.82
C GLU A 2 17.17 -16.51 -18.07
N SER A 3 16.71 -17.12 -19.17
CA SER A 3 15.27 -17.22 -19.50
C SER A 3 14.49 -18.15 -18.55
N GLU A 4 15.09 -19.26 -18.13
CA GLU A 4 14.45 -20.22 -17.22
C GLU A 4 14.38 -19.69 -15.78
N PHE A 5 15.36 -18.89 -15.36
CA PHE A 5 15.35 -18.23 -14.06
C PHE A 5 14.28 -17.13 -13.98
N LEU A 6 14.15 -16.32 -15.03
CA LEU A 6 13.07 -15.34 -15.16
C LEU A 6 11.69 -16.03 -15.22
N ALA A 7 11.55 -17.11 -15.99
CA ALA A 7 10.31 -17.89 -16.04
C ALA A 7 9.97 -18.53 -14.69
N GLY A 8 10.98 -19.00 -13.95
CA GLY A 8 10.84 -19.55 -12.59
C GLY A 8 10.38 -18.48 -11.59
N LEU A 9 10.99 -17.29 -11.62
CA LEU A 9 10.58 -16.15 -10.80
C LEU A 9 9.17 -15.69 -11.13
N ILE A 10 8.78 -15.66 -12.41
CA ILE A 10 7.43 -15.30 -12.85
C ILE A 10 6.43 -16.36 -12.36
N LYS A 11 6.70 -17.66 -12.52
CA LYS A 11 5.83 -18.72 -12.01
C LYS A 11 5.68 -18.67 -10.49
N GLN A 12 6.77 -18.49 -9.75
CA GLN A 12 6.75 -18.37 -8.30
C GLN A 12 5.97 -17.13 -7.85
N CYS A 13 6.15 -16.00 -8.54
CA CYS A 13 5.43 -14.76 -8.31
C CYS A 13 3.92 -14.92 -8.56
N VAL A 14 3.53 -15.59 -9.64
CA VAL A 14 2.13 -15.85 -9.98
C VAL A 14 1.49 -16.77 -8.94
N ILE A 15 2.17 -17.84 -8.52
CA ILE A 15 1.65 -18.78 -7.51
C ILE A 15 1.48 -18.10 -6.16
N GLU A 16 2.48 -17.38 -5.65
CA GLU A 16 2.36 -16.68 -4.37
C GLU A 16 1.35 -15.53 -4.42
N HIS A 17 1.21 -14.88 -5.57
CA HIS A 17 0.17 -13.87 -5.78
C HIS A 17 -1.24 -14.49 -5.82
N GLN A 18 -1.43 -15.68 -6.40
CA GLN A 18 -2.70 -16.42 -6.37
C GLN A 18 -3.03 -16.94 -4.97
N ILE A 19 -2.04 -17.41 -4.20
CA ILE A 19 -2.22 -17.86 -2.81
C ILE A 19 -2.61 -16.67 -1.92
N PHE A 20 -1.90 -15.54 -2.02
CA PHE A 20 -2.25 -14.33 -1.28
C PHE A 20 -3.59 -13.74 -1.74
N ARG A 21 -3.91 -13.80 -3.04
CA ARG A 21 -5.25 -13.46 -3.54
C ARG A 21 -6.28 -14.40 -2.93
N SER A 22 -6.06 -15.71 -2.86
CA SER A 22 -7.00 -16.66 -2.25
C SER A 22 -7.20 -16.41 -0.75
N ASP A 23 -6.14 -16.17 0.01
CA ASP A 23 -6.23 -15.83 1.44
C ASP A 23 -6.97 -14.50 1.65
N LYS A 24 -6.67 -13.51 0.81
CA LYS A 24 -7.38 -12.23 0.83
C LYS A 24 -8.81 -12.37 0.33
N THR A 25 -9.11 -13.24 -0.64
CA THR A 25 -10.48 -13.46 -1.13
C THR A 25 -11.28 -14.26 -0.11
N SER A 26 -10.67 -15.12 0.71
CA SER A 26 -11.35 -15.83 1.82
C SER A 26 -11.61 -14.91 3.01
N ASN A 27 -10.64 -14.07 3.41
CA ASN A 27 -10.87 -13.08 4.46
C ASN A 27 -11.78 -11.94 3.98
N ASP A 28 -11.59 -11.45 2.75
CA ASP A 28 -12.49 -10.49 2.13
C ASP A 28 -13.83 -11.16 1.84
N LEU A 29 -14.00 -12.44 1.48
CA LEU A 29 -15.35 -13.05 1.37
C LEU A 29 -16.02 -13.16 2.73
N LEU A 30 -15.31 -13.46 3.81
CA LEU A 30 -15.91 -13.56 5.14
C LEU A 30 -16.29 -12.17 5.71
N GLU A 31 -15.47 -11.14 5.49
CA GLU A 31 -15.82 -9.75 5.81
C GLU A 31 -16.83 -9.17 4.82
N THR A 32 -16.76 -9.52 3.54
CA THR A 32 -17.64 -8.96 2.51
C THR A 32 -18.97 -9.70 2.45
N ASP A 33 -19.09 -10.98 2.82
CA ASP A 33 -20.38 -11.68 2.92
C ASP A 33 -21.11 -11.27 4.20
N SER A 34 -20.41 -11.02 5.31
CA SER A 34 -21.04 -10.43 6.50
C SER A 34 -21.50 -8.98 6.26
N VAL A 35 -20.75 -8.21 5.45
CA VAL A 35 -21.14 -6.84 5.04
C VAL A 35 -22.18 -6.85 3.91
N ARG A 36 -22.15 -7.79 2.96
CA ARG A 36 -23.09 -7.88 1.82
C ARG A 36 -24.41 -8.57 2.16
N PHE A 37 -24.46 -9.42 3.18
CA PHE A 37 -25.72 -10.04 3.60
C PHE A 37 -26.71 -9.01 4.15
N LEU A 38 -26.22 -7.88 4.67
CA LEU A 38 -27.05 -6.72 5.06
C LEU A 38 -27.36 -5.76 3.90
N GLU A 39 -26.58 -5.82 2.81
CA GLU A 39 -26.64 -4.91 1.67
C GLU A 39 -27.70 -5.32 0.62
N GLY A 40 -28.19 -6.56 0.69
CA GLY A 40 -28.87 -7.25 -0.42
C GLY A 40 -30.41 -7.28 -0.42
N ARG A 41 -31.10 -6.70 0.57
CA ARG A 41 -32.59 -6.71 0.58
C ARG A 41 -33.28 -5.40 0.92
N VAL A 42 -32.54 -4.30 1.01
CA VAL A 42 -33.13 -3.02 1.38
C VAL A 42 -32.67 -1.97 0.40
N ASP A 43 -33.65 -1.34 -0.24
CA ASP A 43 -33.51 -0.54 -1.45
C ASP A 43 -32.37 0.47 -1.38
N SER A 44 -31.64 0.62 -2.49
CA SER A 44 -30.45 1.48 -2.59
C SER A 44 -30.71 2.96 -2.20
N ILE A 45 -31.96 3.40 -2.25
CA ILE A 45 -32.42 4.72 -1.80
C ILE A 45 -32.66 4.79 -0.30
N ALA A 46 -33.03 3.67 0.32
CA ALA A 46 -33.41 3.60 1.71
C ALA A 46 -32.21 3.36 2.63
N LYS A 47 -31.09 2.85 2.12
CA LYS A 47 -29.81 2.71 2.85
C LYS A 47 -29.39 3.95 3.67
N PRO A 48 -29.41 5.18 3.11
CA PRO A 48 -29.12 6.37 3.91
C PRO A 48 -30.18 6.65 4.99
N PHE A 49 -31.44 6.23 4.81
CA PHE A 49 -32.51 6.36 5.81
C PHE A 49 -32.41 5.33 6.93
N TYR A 50 -32.10 4.06 6.61
CA TYR A 50 -31.85 3.03 7.62
C TYR A 50 -30.61 3.34 8.44
N ALA A 51 -29.54 3.78 7.78
CA ALA A 51 -28.38 4.33 8.48
C ALA A 51 -28.84 5.46 9.40
N PHE A 52 -29.57 6.47 8.90
CA PHE A 52 -30.07 7.58 9.72
C PHE A 52 -30.92 7.15 10.92
N ILE A 53 -31.74 6.11 10.78
CA ILE A 53 -32.56 5.57 11.88
C ILE A 53 -31.72 4.78 12.88
N ASP A 54 -30.78 3.95 12.44
CA ASP A 54 -29.84 3.22 13.30
C ASP A 54 -28.95 4.19 14.12
N ILE A 55 -28.67 5.36 13.55
CA ILE A 55 -27.93 6.46 14.17
C ILE A 55 -28.74 7.19 15.25
N LEU A 56 -30.03 7.40 14.99
CA LEU A 56 -30.93 8.08 15.93
C LEU A 56 -31.28 7.20 17.15
N LEU A 57 -31.13 5.87 17.02
CA LEU A 57 -31.50 4.90 18.04
C LEU A 57 -30.35 4.41 18.92
N ASP A 58 -29.07 4.63 18.55
CA ASP A 58 -27.92 4.03 19.25
C ASP A 58 -27.06 5.09 19.99
N GLU A 59 -27.13 5.04 21.31
CA GLU A 59 -26.60 6.05 22.22
C GLU A 59 -25.07 5.81 22.42
N GLN A 60 -24.26 6.77 21.93
CA GLN A 60 -22.85 7.06 22.25
C GLN A 60 -21.74 6.61 21.26
N HIS A 61 -21.81 5.46 20.57
CA HIS A 61 -20.69 4.99 19.71
C HIS A 61 -20.90 5.14 18.19
N SER A 62 -22.12 5.42 17.72
CA SER A 62 -22.45 5.53 16.29
C SER A 62 -22.13 6.90 15.70
N LEU A 63 -22.37 8.01 16.42
CA LEU A 63 -22.14 9.37 15.89
C LEU A 63 -20.69 9.63 15.45
N LEU A 64 -19.70 9.22 16.25
CA LEU A 64 -18.28 9.38 15.89
C LEU A 64 -17.88 8.54 14.68
N LYS A 65 -18.48 7.35 14.52
CA LYS A 65 -18.25 6.49 13.34
C LYS A 65 -18.79 7.14 12.09
N LEU A 66 -19.99 7.75 12.15
CA LEU A 66 -20.55 8.50 11.03
C LEU A 66 -19.73 9.73 10.70
N ILE A 67 -19.34 10.50 11.71
CA ILE A 67 -18.51 11.69 11.50
C ILE A 67 -17.24 11.26 10.79
N ARG A 68 -16.60 10.16 11.22
CA ARG A 68 -15.45 9.59 10.52
C ARG A 68 -15.78 9.17 9.09
N MET A 69 -16.86 8.42 8.85
CA MET A 69 -17.22 7.94 7.51
C MET A 69 -17.56 9.08 6.55
N THR A 70 -18.38 10.03 7.01
CA THR A 70 -18.76 11.23 6.26
C THR A 70 -17.55 12.13 6.03
N LEU A 71 -16.66 12.28 7.01
CA LEU A 71 -15.42 13.05 6.84
C LEU A 71 -14.50 12.39 5.81
N VAL A 72 -14.32 11.06 5.86
CA VAL A 72 -13.54 10.31 4.86
C VAL A 72 -14.16 10.48 3.47
N GLN A 73 -15.49 10.40 3.36
CA GLN A 73 -16.18 10.57 2.09
C GLN A 73 -16.08 12.01 1.57
N PHE A 74 -16.22 13.00 2.44
CA PHE A 74 -16.02 14.40 2.11
C PHE A 74 -14.59 14.66 1.62
N ILE A 75 -13.58 14.13 2.30
CA ILE A 75 -12.18 14.23 1.87
C ILE A 75 -12.00 13.57 0.50
N ARG A 76 -12.59 12.39 0.28
CA ARG A 76 -12.52 11.71 -1.02
C ARG A 76 -13.17 12.54 -2.14
N VAL A 77 -14.32 13.16 -1.90
CA VAL A 77 -15.02 13.97 -2.91
C VAL A 77 -14.29 15.29 -3.18
N THR A 78 -13.91 16.02 -2.13
CA THR A 78 -13.32 17.36 -2.23
C THR A 78 -11.84 17.31 -2.64
N TYR A 79 -11.08 16.36 -2.08
CA TYR A 79 -9.63 16.27 -2.27
C TYR A 79 -9.18 15.07 -3.08
N GLY A 80 -10.05 14.11 -3.44
CA GLY A 80 -9.63 12.91 -4.19
C GLY A 80 -8.94 13.23 -5.50
N SER A 81 -9.46 14.19 -6.27
CA SER A 81 -8.84 14.65 -7.53
C SER A 81 -7.50 15.36 -7.28
N THR A 82 -7.42 16.19 -6.24
CA THR A 82 -6.22 16.95 -5.86
C THR A 82 -5.11 16.01 -5.39
N ILE A 83 -5.43 15.05 -4.52
CA ILE A 83 -4.49 14.03 -4.05
C ILE A 83 -3.97 13.23 -5.23
N ASN A 84 -4.86 12.74 -6.10
CA ASN A 84 -4.44 11.98 -7.29
C ASN A 84 -3.54 12.82 -8.22
N ARG A 85 -3.87 14.10 -8.44
CA ARG A 85 -3.04 15.02 -9.23
C ARG A 85 -1.67 15.23 -8.61
N GLN A 86 -1.60 15.38 -7.30
CA GLN A 86 -0.33 15.55 -6.59
C GLN A 86 0.52 14.28 -6.63
N VAL A 87 -0.07 13.12 -6.37
CA VAL A 87 0.62 11.82 -6.49
C VAL A 87 1.16 11.64 -7.90
N ARG A 88 0.33 11.87 -8.93
CA ARG A 88 0.78 11.82 -10.33
C ARG A 88 1.93 12.79 -10.61
N ARG A 89 1.86 14.02 -10.10
CA ARG A 89 2.93 15.01 -10.26
C ARG A 89 4.24 14.54 -9.63
N TYR A 90 4.18 14.01 -8.40
CA TYR A 90 5.36 13.44 -7.76
C TYR A 90 5.93 12.27 -8.54
N ILE A 91 5.08 11.37 -9.05
CA ILE A 91 5.52 10.26 -9.90
C ILE A 91 6.20 10.80 -11.17
N VAL A 92 5.58 11.73 -11.89
CA VAL A 92 6.18 12.32 -13.11
C VAL A 92 7.52 12.98 -12.80
N ASN A 93 7.64 13.67 -11.66
CA ASN A 93 8.90 14.27 -11.21
C ASN A 93 9.96 13.20 -10.89
N LEU A 94 9.58 12.11 -10.23
CA LEU A 94 10.47 10.98 -9.94
C LEU A 94 10.97 10.30 -11.22
N PHE A 95 10.13 10.22 -12.25
CA PHE A 95 10.46 9.61 -13.54
C PHE A 95 10.88 10.63 -14.61
N GLN A 96 11.41 11.79 -14.23
CA GLN A 96 12.07 12.68 -15.18
C GLN A 96 13.30 11.99 -15.80
N GLU A 97 13.60 12.34 -17.05
CA GLU A 97 14.63 11.70 -17.87
C GLU A 97 15.99 11.56 -17.14
N GLU A 98 16.39 12.60 -16.41
CA GLU A 98 17.64 12.63 -15.64
C GLU A 98 17.70 11.61 -14.49
N TYR A 99 16.56 11.27 -13.89
CA TYR A 99 16.50 10.31 -12.77
C TYR A 99 16.34 8.88 -13.28
N VAL A 100 15.61 8.67 -14.38
CA VAL A 100 15.41 7.32 -14.95
C VAL A 100 16.75 6.69 -15.35
N VAL A 101 17.62 7.45 -16.03
CA VAL A 101 18.96 6.94 -16.41
C VAL A 101 19.77 6.56 -15.17
N LYS A 102 19.72 7.38 -14.11
CA LYS A 102 20.41 7.09 -12.84
C LYS A 102 19.86 5.82 -12.18
N TYR A 103 18.54 5.64 -12.17
CA TYR A 103 17.92 4.43 -11.62
C TYR A 103 18.30 3.18 -12.42
N LEU A 104 18.33 3.26 -13.75
CA LEU A 104 18.74 2.13 -14.60
C LEU A 104 20.21 1.76 -14.38
N ILE A 105 21.10 2.75 -14.27
CA ILE A 105 22.51 2.52 -13.94
C ILE A 105 22.64 1.87 -12.55
N MET A 106 21.96 2.41 -11.55
CA MET A 106 21.99 1.87 -10.18
C MET A 106 21.44 0.44 -10.14
N LEU A 107 20.36 0.16 -10.87
CA LEU A 107 19.78 -1.17 -10.97
C LEU A 107 20.77 -2.13 -11.64
N ARG A 108 21.33 -1.76 -12.80
CA ARG A 108 22.36 -2.55 -13.48
C ARG A 108 23.53 -2.86 -12.54
N ASP A 109 24.06 -1.86 -11.85
CA ASP A 109 25.25 -2.04 -11.01
C ASP A 109 24.94 -2.84 -9.73
N THR A 110 23.67 -2.83 -9.27
CA THR A 110 23.22 -3.61 -8.10
C THR A 110 23.00 -5.08 -8.44
N PHE A 111 22.44 -5.38 -9.60
CA PHE A 111 22.10 -6.75 -10.02
C PHE A 111 23.22 -7.43 -10.81
N TRP A 112 23.98 -6.68 -11.63
CA TRP A 112 25.13 -7.14 -12.40
C TRP A 112 26.39 -6.33 -12.05
N PRO A 113 26.92 -6.47 -10.83
CA PRO A 113 28.18 -5.83 -10.47
C PRO A 113 29.31 -6.36 -11.36
N LYS A 114 30.19 -5.46 -11.84
CA LYS A 114 31.36 -5.83 -12.65
C LYS A 114 32.42 -6.61 -11.85
N THR A 115 32.32 -6.56 -10.52
CA THR A 115 33.18 -7.28 -9.57
C THR A 115 32.36 -8.38 -8.88
N PRO A 116 32.98 -9.52 -8.51
CA PRO A 116 32.27 -10.58 -7.79
C PRO A 116 31.60 -10.01 -6.54
N PRO A 117 30.39 -10.50 -6.18
CA PRO A 117 29.66 -9.99 -5.03
C PRO A 117 30.54 -10.11 -3.78
N VAL A 118 30.88 -8.99 -3.16
CA VAL A 118 31.40 -9.01 -1.79
C VAL A 118 30.32 -9.65 -0.94
N GLU A 119 30.67 -10.70 -0.19
CA GLU A 119 29.76 -11.42 0.69
C GLU A 119 29.11 -10.39 1.63
N ARG A 120 27.88 -9.99 1.31
CA ARG A 120 27.16 -9.01 2.10
C ARG A 120 26.86 -9.69 3.42
N GLN A 121 27.60 -9.31 4.46
CA GLN A 121 27.34 -9.78 5.81
C GLN A 121 25.85 -9.59 6.10
N THR A 122 25.17 -10.71 6.34
CA THR A 122 23.77 -10.70 6.71
C THR A 122 23.65 -9.92 8.00
N ARG A 123 22.94 -8.79 7.96
CA ARG A 123 22.75 -7.93 9.13
C ARG A 123 22.29 -8.74 10.33
N THR A 124 22.96 -8.56 11.46
CA THR A 124 22.58 -9.16 12.73
C THR A 124 21.20 -8.64 13.15
N ASP A 125 20.45 -9.43 13.92
CA ASP A 125 19.13 -9.00 14.37
C ASP A 125 19.16 -7.73 15.24
N ASP A 126 20.26 -7.53 15.98
CA ASP A 126 20.48 -6.29 16.74
C ASP A 126 20.68 -5.08 15.83
N GLU A 127 21.48 -5.19 14.77
CA GLU A 127 21.64 -4.11 13.78
C GLU A 127 20.33 -3.79 13.05
N LYS A 128 19.49 -4.81 12.80
CA LYS A 128 18.15 -4.61 12.20
C LYS A 128 17.25 -3.83 13.16
N ARG A 129 17.24 -4.20 14.45
CA ARG A 129 16.45 -3.51 15.49
C ARG A 129 16.92 -2.07 15.66
N GLU A 130 18.23 -1.84 15.73
CA GLU A 130 18.80 -0.52 15.88
C GLU A 130 18.43 0.39 14.70
N ARG A 131 18.63 -0.07 13.45
CA ARG A 131 18.21 0.71 12.28
C ARG A 131 16.70 0.94 12.23
N ARG A 132 15.89 -0.04 12.66
CA ARG A 132 14.43 0.15 12.74
C ARG A 132 14.09 1.27 13.71
N GLN A 133 14.74 1.32 14.87
CA GLN A 133 14.51 2.37 15.86
C GLN A 133 14.96 3.75 15.37
N GLN A 134 16.14 3.83 14.74
CA GLN A 134 16.64 5.07 14.14
C GLN A 134 15.71 5.57 13.03
N ALA A 135 15.25 4.69 12.13
CA ALA A 135 14.32 5.04 11.06
C ALA A 135 12.96 5.49 11.61
N LYS A 136 12.45 4.82 12.67
CA LYS A 136 11.22 5.24 13.34
C LYS A 136 11.37 6.65 13.92
N GLN A 137 12.46 6.92 14.63
CA GLN A 137 12.72 8.26 15.19
C GLN A 137 12.80 9.34 14.11
N GLN A 138 13.51 9.06 13.01
CA GLN A 138 13.59 9.99 11.88
C GLN A 138 12.22 10.24 11.24
N LEU A 139 11.36 9.22 11.11
CA LEU A 139 10.01 9.43 10.59
C LEU A 139 9.20 10.35 11.53
N LEU A 140 9.27 10.11 12.84
CA LEU A 140 8.52 10.89 13.82
C LEU A 140 9.00 12.34 13.94
N SER A 141 10.30 12.59 13.75
CA SER A 141 10.84 13.95 13.76
C SER A 141 10.55 14.73 12.47
N ASN A 142 10.19 14.04 11.38
CA ASN A 142 9.89 14.65 10.08
C ASN A 142 8.37 14.68 9.78
N ILE A 143 7.51 14.58 10.80
CA ILE A 143 6.06 14.74 10.60
C ILE A 143 5.78 16.21 10.22
N PRO A 144 5.10 16.48 9.08
CA PRO A 144 4.81 17.85 8.69
C PRO A 144 3.89 18.57 9.69
N GLU A 145 4.19 19.83 9.99
CA GLU A 145 3.39 20.65 10.91
C GLU A 145 1.92 20.76 10.48
N THR A 146 1.65 20.77 9.17
CA THR A 146 0.30 20.80 8.62
C THR A 146 -0.52 19.57 9.01
N VAL A 147 0.11 18.39 9.09
CA VAL A 147 -0.56 17.16 9.53
C VAL A 147 -0.86 17.23 11.03
N SER A 148 0.12 17.68 11.83
CA SER A 148 -0.05 17.88 13.27
C SER A 148 -1.13 18.92 13.59
N LEU A 149 -1.26 19.97 12.78
CA LEU A 149 -2.29 21.02 12.93
C LEU A 149 -3.71 20.49 12.66
N ILE A 150 -3.87 19.63 11.65
CA ILE A 150 -5.20 19.13 11.24
C ILE A 150 -5.68 18.01 12.18
N PHE A 151 -4.80 17.10 12.59
CA PHE A 151 -5.17 15.90 13.33
C PHE A 151 -4.83 15.95 14.82
N GLY A 152 -4.03 16.93 15.26
CA GLY A 152 -3.42 16.98 16.59
C GLY A 152 -2.08 16.23 16.62
N SER A 153 -1.12 16.75 17.40
CA SER A 153 0.25 16.21 17.49
C SER A 153 0.28 14.73 17.87
N ASP A 154 -0.53 14.33 18.84
CA ASP A 154 -0.54 12.97 19.36
C ASP A 154 -1.14 11.98 18.36
N ASN A 155 -2.22 12.38 17.68
CA ASN A 155 -2.84 11.55 16.65
C ASN A 155 -1.98 11.45 15.39
N ALA A 156 -1.31 12.53 15.00
CA ALA A 156 -0.37 12.54 13.88
C ALA A 156 0.81 11.59 14.16
N ARG A 157 1.37 11.65 15.37
CA ARG A 157 2.42 10.74 15.82
C ARG A 157 1.93 9.29 15.83
N LEU A 158 0.78 9.01 16.43
CA LEU A 158 0.20 7.66 16.46
C LEU A 158 -0.07 7.13 15.04
N GLY A 159 -0.55 7.98 14.14
CA GLY A 159 -0.76 7.66 12.73
C GLY A 159 0.55 7.32 12.01
N ALA A 160 1.60 8.13 12.20
CA ALA A 160 2.92 7.89 11.64
C ALA A 160 3.55 6.60 12.18
N GLU A 161 3.40 6.30 13.47
CA GLU A 161 3.84 5.03 14.06
C GLU A 161 3.11 3.83 13.45
N ARG A 162 1.79 3.90 13.30
CA ARG A 162 1.02 2.83 12.63
C ARG A 162 1.45 2.64 11.18
N LEU A 163 1.66 3.74 10.45
CA LEU A 163 2.13 3.69 9.07
C LEU A 163 3.53 3.06 8.98
N PHE A 164 4.42 3.38 9.94
CA PHE A 164 5.72 2.74 10.03
C PHE A 164 5.61 1.23 10.23
N GLU A 165 4.76 0.77 11.14
CA GLU A 165 4.55 -0.66 11.37
C GLU A 165 3.99 -1.38 10.12
N LEU A 166 3.10 -0.73 9.36
CA LEU A 166 2.64 -1.26 8.06
C LEU A 166 3.79 -1.45 7.07
N PHE A 167 4.73 -0.50 7.02
CA PHE A 167 5.94 -0.63 6.20
C PHE A 167 6.94 -1.67 6.73
N GLN A 168 6.81 -2.13 7.97
CA GLN A 168 7.65 -3.22 8.50
C GLN A 168 7.07 -4.61 8.19
N ASP A 169 5.83 -4.71 7.70
CA ASP A 169 5.22 -5.98 7.31
C ASP A 169 5.85 -6.51 6.01
N ILE A 170 6.64 -7.57 6.15
CA ILE A 170 7.31 -8.25 5.04
C ILE A 170 6.30 -8.78 4.02
N ARG A 171 5.13 -9.26 4.45
CA ARG A 171 4.11 -9.83 3.56
C ARG A 171 3.50 -8.73 2.69
N LEU A 172 3.16 -7.59 3.29
CA LEU A 172 2.60 -6.45 2.57
C LEU A 172 3.61 -5.89 1.56
N ASN A 173 4.86 -5.71 1.98
CA ASN A 173 5.93 -5.24 1.11
C ASN A 173 6.21 -6.22 -0.04
N LYS A 174 6.25 -7.53 0.25
CA LYS A 174 6.43 -8.57 -0.77
C LYS A 174 5.31 -8.52 -1.80
N HIS A 175 4.06 -8.43 -1.35
CA HIS A 175 2.92 -8.29 -2.25
C HIS A 175 2.99 -7.03 -3.11
N LEU A 176 3.33 -5.88 -2.51
CA LEU A 176 3.48 -4.62 -3.23
C LEU A 176 4.56 -4.73 -4.32
N CYS A 177 5.73 -5.29 -4.00
CA CYS A 177 6.81 -5.50 -4.96
C CYS A 177 6.37 -6.39 -6.13
N TYR A 178 5.68 -7.50 -5.86
CA TYR A 178 5.18 -8.38 -6.92
C TYR A 178 4.15 -7.70 -7.80
N LYS A 179 3.24 -6.91 -7.22
CA LYS A 179 2.30 -6.10 -7.99
C LYS A 179 3.01 -5.11 -8.90
N LEU A 180 4.02 -4.41 -8.40
CA LEU A 180 4.80 -3.45 -9.19
C LEU A 180 5.57 -4.14 -10.33
N ILE A 181 6.24 -5.25 -10.05
CA ILE A 181 6.97 -6.02 -11.07
C ILE A 181 6.00 -6.54 -12.14
N MET A 182 4.85 -7.09 -11.74
CA MET A 182 3.83 -7.56 -12.67
C MET A 182 3.34 -6.43 -13.59
N LEU A 183 3.02 -5.26 -13.02
CA LEU A 183 2.62 -4.09 -13.80
C LEU A 183 3.72 -3.65 -14.76
N PHE A 184 4.98 -3.66 -14.32
CA PHE A 184 6.12 -3.27 -15.16
C PHE A 184 6.34 -4.24 -16.33
N ILE A 185 6.27 -5.55 -16.07
CA ILE A 185 6.39 -6.58 -17.10
C ILE A 185 5.26 -6.44 -18.12
N ASN A 186 4.03 -6.19 -17.66
CA ASN A 186 2.88 -6.02 -18.54
C ASN A 186 3.04 -4.83 -19.51
N GLU A 187 3.67 -3.73 -19.07
CA GLU A 187 3.88 -2.57 -19.95
C GLU A 187 5.08 -2.71 -20.89
N ILE A 188 6.12 -3.46 -20.51
CA ILE A 188 7.29 -3.64 -21.38
C ILE A 188 7.08 -4.78 -22.38
N PHE A 189 6.39 -5.85 -21.98
CA PHE A 189 6.18 -7.05 -22.78
C PHE A 189 4.68 -7.36 -22.89
N PRO A 190 3.92 -6.56 -23.65
CA PRO A 190 2.47 -6.79 -23.80
C PRO A 190 2.16 -8.16 -24.43
N GLU A 191 3.11 -8.74 -25.18
CA GLU A 191 2.99 -10.08 -25.79
C GLU A 191 2.84 -11.22 -24.76
N LEU A 192 3.31 -11.02 -23.52
CA LEU A 192 3.17 -12.02 -22.45
C LEU A 192 1.73 -12.08 -21.87
N GLN A 193 0.88 -11.09 -22.16
CA GLN A 193 -0.53 -11.09 -21.73
C GLN A 193 -1.34 -12.20 -22.41
N THR A 194 -0.90 -12.69 -23.56
CA THR A 194 -1.62 -13.74 -24.31
C THR A 194 -1.29 -15.14 -23.82
N ILE A 195 -0.23 -15.30 -23.02
CA ILE A 195 0.32 -16.60 -22.60
C ILE A 195 0.07 -16.89 -21.10
N LEU A 196 -0.31 -15.88 -20.31
CA LEU A 196 -0.46 -15.92 -18.86
C LEU A 196 -1.92 -15.69 -18.45
#